data_AF-A0A7C6F388-F1
#
_entry.id   AF-A0A7C6F388-F1
#
_cell.length_a   1.000
_cell.length_b   1.000
_cell.length_c   1.000
_cell.angle_alpha   90.00
_cell.angle_beta   90.00
_cell.angle_gamma   90.00
#
_symmetry.space_group_name_H-M   'P 1'
#
loop_
_entity.id
_entity.type
_entity.pdbx_description
1 polymer ?
#
loop_
_entity_poly.entity_id
_entity_poly.type
_entity_poly.pdbx_seq_one_letter_code
_entity_poly.pdbx_strand_id
1 'polypeptide(L)'
;MVRRAEGYSYAAWFDAHRRLLDIAINTSSDDLAVELPLSGHGPLTKAAVGFADHVLKRLGPHNPRFFVQANGWSPQGDWGAPNKETETAFDQVWKKPICRGQQAIQPESFDWPKMFQILRENQSTYCEVYVRSFTLSGREALAREIERFARLSAH
;
A
#
# COMPACT_ATOMS: atom_id res chain seq x y z
N MET A 1 -19.47 -22.67 -3.26
CA MET A 1 -19.46 -21.20 -3.09
C MET A 1 -19.05 -20.91 -1.65
N VAL A 2 -17.89 -20.27 -1.43
CA VAL A 2 -17.34 -20.04 -0.07
C VAL A 2 -18.32 -19.30 0.85
N ARG A 3 -19.13 -18.39 0.29
CA ARG A 3 -20.15 -17.61 1.04
C ARG A 3 -21.31 -18.44 1.60
N ARG A 4 -21.44 -19.71 1.21
CA ARG A 4 -22.48 -20.64 1.69
C ARG A 4 -21.90 -21.72 2.62
N ALA A 5 -20.60 -21.66 2.92
CA ALA A 5 -20.00 -22.58 3.88
C ALA A 5 -20.53 -22.25 5.28
N GLU A 6 -20.77 -23.28 6.09
CA GLU A 6 -21.11 -23.12 7.49
C GLU A 6 -20.02 -22.32 8.22
N GLY A 7 -20.42 -21.34 9.04
CA GLY A 7 -19.49 -20.45 9.75
C GLY A 7 -18.92 -19.29 8.92
N TYR A 8 -19.26 -19.16 7.63
CA TYR A 8 -18.82 -18.01 6.83
C TYR A 8 -19.47 -16.71 7.35
N SER A 9 -18.63 -15.79 7.85
CA SER A 9 -19.05 -14.45 8.27
C SER A 9 -17.90 -13.46 8.05
N TYR A 10 -18.23 -12.16 8.01
CA TYR A 10 -17.20 -11.11 7.98
C TYR A 10 -16.25 -11.20 9.19
N ALA A 11 -16.80 -11.49 10.38
CA ALA A 11 -16.00 -11.63 11.60
C ALA A 11 -15.02 -12.80 11.49
N ALA A 12 -15.49 -13.98 11.07
CA ALA A 12 -14.62 -15.14 10.88
C ALA A 12 -13.53 -14.88 9.81
N TRP A 13 -13.89 -14.21 8.72
CA TRP A 13 -12.93 -13.81 7.68
C TRP A 13 -11.87 -12.82 8.24
N PHE A 14 -12.30 -11.80 8.97
CA PHE A 14 -11.43 -10.78 9.53
C PHE A 14 -10.48 -11.37 10.59
N ASP A 15 -10.98 -12.23 11.47
CA ASP A 15 -10.17 -12.90 12.49
C ASP A 15 -9.16 -13.87 11.86
N ALA A 16 -9.53 -14.57 10.79
CA ALA A 16 -8.60 -15.39 10.03
C ALA A 16 -7.45 -14.55 9.43
N HIS A 17 -7.75 -13.37 8.88
CA HIS A 17 -6.72 -12.48 8.33
C HIS A 17 -5.82 -11.89 9.43
N ARG A 18 -6.38 -11.55 10.60
CA ARG A 18 -5.57 -11.12 11.76
C ARG A 18 -4.61 -12.21 12.22
N ARG A 19 -5.06 -13.47 12.26
CA ARG A 19 -4.18 -14.61 12.59
C ARG A 19 -3.08 -14.80 11.54
N LEU A 20 -3.37 -14.63 10.26
CA LEU A 20 -2.35 -14.69 9.21
C LEU A 20 -1.33 -13.55 9.35
N LEU A 21 -1.78 -12.33 9.66
CA LEU A 21 -0.88 -11.22 9.96
C LEU A 21 -0.01 -11.52 11.19
N ASP A 22 -0.58 -12.10 12.25
CA ASP A 22 0.18 -12.49 13.44
C ASP A 22 1.26 -13.53 13.11
N ILE A 23 0.93 -14.53 12.28
CA ILE A 23 1.90 -15.52 11.82
C ILE A 23 3.01 -14.81 11.03
N ALA A 24 2.65 -14.00 10.02
CA ALA A 24 3.60 -13.29 9.17
C ALA A 24 4.54 -12.40 9.99
N ILE A 25 3.99 -11.63 10.93
CA ILE A 25 4.76 -10.77 11.85
C ILE A 25 5.68 -11.60 12.75
N ASN A 26 5.22 -12.73 13.28
CA ASN A 26 6.04 -13.56 14.15
C ASN A 26 7.18 -14.27 13.40
N THR A 27 7.00 -14.51 12.11
CA THR A 27 8.02 -15.12 11.24
C THR A 27 8.92 -14.12 10.54
N SER A 28 8.53 -12.84 10.48
CA SER A 28 9.35 -11.79 9.88
C SER A 28 10.60 -11.54 10.71
N SER A 29 11.67 -11.13 10.06
CA SER A 29 12.92 -10.71 10.69
C SER A 29 13.30 -9.33 10.19
N ASP A 30 14.46 -8.83 10.61
CA ASP A 30 14.97 -7.55 10.10
C ASP A 30 15.32 -7.61 8.59
N ASP A 31 15.44 -8.82 8.03
CA ASP A 31 15.75 -9.06 6.60
C ASP A 31 14.50 -9.38 5.76
N LEU A 32 13.32 -9.52 6.38
CA LEU A 32 12.09 -9.87 5.69
C LEU A 32 10.92 -9.05 6.23
N ALA A 33 10.50 -8.04 5.49
CA ALA A 33 9.31 -7.28 5.83
C ALA A 33 8.02 -7.97 5.35
N VAL A 34 6.93 -7.71 6.05
CA VAL A 34 5.58 -8.13 5.65
C VAL A 34 4.90 -6.95 4.97
N GLU A 35 4.29 -7.21 3.83
CA GLU A 35 3.56 -6.20 3.08
C GLU A 35 2.07 -6.55 3.03
N LEU A 36 1.23 -5.56 3.28
CA LEU A 36 -0.22 -5.64 3.08
C LEU A 36 -0.61 -4.80 1.84
N PRO A 37 -0.61 -5.40 0.64
CA PRO A 37 -1.04 -4.72 -0.58
C PRO A 37 -2.56 -4.62 -0.65
N LEU A 38 -3.06 -3.44 -0.98
CA LEU A 38 -4.48 -3.11 -1.04
C LEU A 38 -4.82 -2.41 -2.35
N SER A 39 -5.96 -2.76 -2.93
CA SER A 39 -6.56 -2.05 -4.06
C SER A 39 -8.08 -2.19 -4.10
N GLY A 40 -8.72 -1.30 -4.86
CA GLY A 40 -9.99 -1.59 -5.50
C GLY A 40 -11.24 -1.00 -4.85
N HIS A 41 -12.36 -1.71 -5.05
CA HIS A 41 -13.72 -1.14 -5.08
C HIS A 41 -14.62 -1.58 -3.89
N GLY A 42 -14.05 -2.13 -2.80
CA GLY A 42 -14.79 -3.01 -1.88
C GLY A 42 -15.07 -2.48 -0.46
N PRO A 43 -15.96 -3.14 0.31
CA PRO A 43 -16.24 -2.85 1.73
C PRO A 43 -15.06 -3.12 2.68
N LEU A 44 -13.89 -3.45 2.10
CA LEU A 44 -12.66 -3.81 2.78
C LEU A 44 -11.91 -2.58 3.31
N THR A 45 -12.35 -1.35 3.02
CA THR A 45 -11.78 -0.12 3.59
C THR A 45 -11.74 -0.18 5.12
N LYS A 46 -12.84 -0.60 5.76
CA LYS A 46 -12.89 -0.81 7.22
C LYS A 46 -11.96 -1.93 7.69
N ALA A 47 -11.84 -3.00 6.91
CA ALA A 47 -10.95 -4.10 7.22
C ALA A 47 -9.48 -3.67 7.15
N ALA A 48 -9.09 -2.94 6.10
CA ALA A 48 -7.75 -2.39 5.90
C ALA A 48 -7.33 -1.50 7.09
N VAL A 49 -8.21 -0.61 7.51
CA VAL A 49 -8.00 0.22 8.71
C VAL A 49 -7.81 -0.66 9.95
N GLY A 50 -8.67 -1.65 10.15
CA GLY A 50 -8.58 -2.57 11.29
C GLY A 50 -7.32 -3.46 11.29
N PHE A 51 -6.84 -3.88 10.11
CA PHE A 51 -5.58 -4.60 9.98
C PHE A 51 -4.40 -3.71 10.31
N ALA A 52 -4.36 -2.48 9.79
CA ALA A 52 -3.32 -1.52 10.12
C ALA A 52 -3.29 -1.19 11.64
N ASP A 53 -4.45 -1.05 12.28
CA ASP A 53 -4.55 -0.89 13.74
C ASP A 53 -4.02 -2.09 14.51
N HIS A 54 -4.36 -3.30 14.06
CA HIS A 54 -3.88 -4.53 14.67
C HIS A 54 -2.35 -4.64 14.60
N VAL A 55 -1.76 -4.35 13.44
CA VAL A 55 -0.30 -4.38 13.28
C VAL A 55 0.38 -3.28 14.08
N LEU A 56 -0.17 -2.06 14.07
CA LEU A 56 0.36 -0.94 14.87
C LEU A 56 0.41 -1.28 16.36
N LYS A 57 -0.63 -1.95 16.89
CA LYS A 57 -0.64 -2.42 18.27
C LYS A 57 0.43 -3.47 18.56
N ARG A 58 0.79 -4.30 17.57
CA ARG A 58 1.75 -5.40 17.70
C ARG A 58 3.20 -4.94 17.58
N LEU A 59 3.48 -4.06 16.61
CA LEU A 59 4.84 -3.70 16.21
C LEU A 59 5.26 -2.28 16.61
N GLY A 60 4.29 -1.43 16.98
CA GLY A 60 4.52 -0.01 17.19
C GLY A 60 4.56 0.80 15.88
N PRO A 61 4.68 2.14 16.00
CA PRO A 61 4.66 3.04 14.86
C PRO A 61 5.90 2.88 13.96
N HIS A 62 5.71 3.06 12.66
CA HIS A 62 6.78 3.11 11.63
C HIS A 62 7.77 1.94 11.71
N ASN A 63 7.29 0.74 12.06
CA ASN A 63 8.15 -0.42 12.16
C ASN A 63 8.51 -0.94 10.75
N PRO A 64 9.80 -0.98 10.37
CA PRO A 64 10.22 -1.34 9.01
C PRO A 64 9.95 -2.82 8.67
N ARG A 65 9.50 -3.64 9.62
CA ARG A 65 9.05 -5.02 9.36
C ARG A 65 7.65 -5.10 8.78
N PHE A 66 6.93 -3.99 8.65
CA PHE A 66 5.60 -3.97 8.06
C PHE A 66 5.31 -2.74 7.21
N PHE A 67 4.79 -2.99 6.01
CA PHE A 67 4.33 -1.97 5.08
C PHE A 67 2.87 -2.18 4.71
N VAL A 68 2.14 -1.08 4.52
CA VAL A 68 0.88 -1.12 3.76
C VAL A 68 1.13 -0.49 2.40
N GLN A 69 0.74 -1.19 1.34
CA GLN A 69 0.91 -0.71 -0.04
C GLN A 69 -0.43 -0.39 -0.69
N ALA A 70 -0.53 0.76 -1.35
CA ALA A 70 -1.62 1.09 -2.23
C ALA A 70 -1.27 0.72 -3.69
N ASN A 71 -2.04 -0.19 -4.29
CA ASN A 71 -1.73 -0.80 -5.59
C ASN A 71 -2.44 -0.12 -6.78
N GLY A 72 -2.78 1.15 -6.67
CA GLY A 72 -3.46 1.91 -7.72
C GLY A 72 -2.91 3.31 -7.92
N TRP A 73 -1.65 3.54 -7.54
CA TRP A 73 -1.02 4.85 -7.63
C TRP A 73 -1.02 5.34 -9.08
N SER A 74 -1.67 6.48 -9.25
CA SER A 74 -1.98 7.11 -10.53
C SER A 74 -2.27 8.59 -10.30
N PRO A 75 -2.38 9.40 -11.36
CA PRO A 75 -2.83 10.78 -11.20
C PRO A 75 -4.25 10.94 -10.62
N GLN A 76 -5.03 9.86 -10.55
CA GLN A 76 -6.42 9.87 -10.07
C GLN A 76 -6.56 9.43 -8.61
N GLY A 77 -5.52 8.87 -8.01
CA GLY A 77 -5.55 8.33 -6.65
C GLY A 77 -4.48 7.28 -6.40
N ASP A 78 -4.54 6.68 -5.22
CA ASP A 78 -3.51 5.77 -4.68
C ASP A 78 -3.95 4.32 -4.73
N TRP A 79 -5.24 4.03 -4.51
CA TRP A 79 -5.74 2.69 -4.25
C TRP A 79 -6.47 2.08 -5.45
N GLY A 80 -6.65 2.85 -6.54
CA GLY A 80 -7.34 2.39 -7.74
C GLY A 80 -8.84 2.20 -7.50
N ALA A 81 -9.41 2.98 -6.60
CA ALA A 81 -10.82 2.94 -6.28
C ALA A 81 -11.70 3.58 -7.38
N PRO A 82 -12.98 3.19 -7.50
CA PRO A 82 -13.86 3.67 -8.56
C PRO A 82 -14.38 5.09 -8.31
N ASN A 83 -14.28 5.58 -7.07
CA ASN A 83 -14.82 6.85 -6.64
C ASN A 83 -14.03 7.43 -5.46
N LYS A 84 -14.21 8.73 -5.24
CA LYS A 84 -13.47 9.50 -4.24
C LYS A 84 -13.82 9.09 -2.81
N GLU A 85 -15.05 8.64 -2.57
CA GLU A 85 -15.51 8.19 -1.26
C GLU A 85 -14.74 6.95 -0.81
N THR A 86 -14.48 6.02 -1.73
CA THR A 86 -13.70 4.81 -1.45
C THR A 86 -12.23 5.15 -1.25
N GLU A 87 -11.64 6.08 -2.03
CA GLU A 87 -10.29 6.58 -1.74
C GLU A 87 -10.18 7.18 -0.35
N THR A 88 -11.08 8.09 -0.02
CA THR A 88 -11.07 8.76 1.29
C THR A 88 -11.19 7.76 2.44
N ALA A 89 -11.92 6.66 2.23
CA ALA A 89 -12.06 5.61 3.21
C ALA A 89 -10.77 4.77 3.37
N PHE A 90 -10.03 4.51 2.29
CA PHE A 90 -8.71 3.89 2.38
C PHE A 90 -7.64 4.84 2.94
N ASP A 91 -7.71 6.14 2.64
CA ASP A 91 -6.77 7.17 3.16
C ASP A 91 -6.76 7.26 4.70
N GLN A 92 -7.76 6.70 5.38
CA GLN A 92 -7.69 6.54 6.84
C GLN A 92 -6.50 5.67 7.29
N VAL A 93 -5.99 4.80 6.41
CA VAL A 93 -4.76 4.04 6.61
C VAL A 93 -3.54 4.97 6.58
N TRP A 94 -3.50 5.95 5.67
CA TRP A 94 -2.43 6.96 5.61
C TRP A 94 -2.40 7.92 6.80
N LYS A 95 -3.47 8.00 7.59
CA LYS A 95 -3.45 8.75 8.86
C LYS A 95 -2.72 8.01 9.98
N LYS A 96 -2.35 6.74 9.77
CA LYS A 96 -1.66 5.91 10.78
C LYS A 96 -0.14 6.06 10.64
N PRO A 97 0.61 5.93 11.74
CA PRO A 97 2.07 5.95 11.73
C PRO A 97 2.60 4.58 11.31
N ILE A 98 2.49 4.26 10.02
CA ILE A 98 2.93 3.00 9.41
C ILE A 98 3.91 3.30 8.27
N CYS A 99 4.74 2.33 7.89
CA CYS A 99 5.52 2.43 6.66
C CYS A 99 4.59 2.20 5.45
N ARG A 100 4.82 2.97 4.39
CA ARG A 100 3.86 3.11 3.27
C ARG A 100 4.54 2.74 1.95
N GLY A 101 3.86 1.95 1.14
CA GLY A 101 4.24 1.63 -0.23
C GLY A 101 3.20 2.14 -1.20
N GLN A 102 3.62 2.42 -2.44
CA GLN A 102 2.69 2.70 -3.54
C GLN A 102 3.17 2.04 -4.83
N GLN A 103 2.30 1.28 -5.48
CA GLN A 103 2.57 0.64 -6.76
C GLN A 103 1.77 1.32 -7.86
N ALA A 104 2.45 1.69 -8.95
CA ALA A 104 1.82 2.28 -10.11
C ALA A 104 0.70 1.37 -10.65
N ILE A 105 -0.42 1.94 -11.09
CA ILE A 105 -1.59 1.16 -11.51
C ILE A 105 -1.35 0.32 -12.77
N GLN A 106 -0.48 0.80 -13.69
CA GLN A 106 -0.18 0.13 -14.95
C GLN A 106 1.17 0.57 -15.55
N PRO A 107 1.75 -0.19 -16.51
CA PRO A 107 2.96 0.21 -17.21
C PRO A 107 2.68 1.30 -18.26
N GLU A 108 2.79 2.57 -17.86
CA GLU A 108 2.50 3.74 -18.70
C GLU A 108 3.61 4.81 -18.64
N SER A 109 3.55 5.75 -19.58
CA SER A 109 4.35 6.99 -19.63
C SER A 109 3.71 8.11 -18.81
N PHE A 110 3.58 7.93 -17.50
CA PHE A 110 3.00 8.97 -16.64
C PHE A 110 3.81 10.27 -16.64
N ASP A 111 3.17 11.34 -16.17
CA ASP A 111 3.87 12.54 -15.70
C ASP A 111 4.60 12.21 -14.39
N TRP A 112 5.82 11.65 -14.51
CA TRP A 112 6.59 11.16 -13.37
C TRP A 112 6.84 12.18 -12.27
N PRO A 113 7.15 13.46 -12.55
CA PRO A 113 7.23 14.48 -11.51
C PRO A 113 5.96 14.60 -10.65
N LYS A 114 4.77 14.57 -11.27
CA LYS A 114 3.50 14.59 -10.54
C LYS A 114 3.24 13.30 -9.78
N MET A 115 3.51 12.15 -10.40
CA MET A 115 3.41 10.85 -9.73
C MET A 115 4.24 10.85 -8.44
N PHE A 116 5.52 11.25 -8.52
CA PHE A 116 6.41 11.26 -7.37
C PHE A 116 6.07 12.37 -6.35
N GLN A 117 5.35 13.43 -6.76
CA GLN A 117 4.79 14.38 -5.81
C GLN A 117 3.76 13.71 -4.89
N ILE A 118 2.88 12.87 -5.44
CA ILE A 118 1.91 12.09 -4.67
C ILE A 118 2.61 11.20 -3.64
N LEU A 119 3.70 10.51 -4.03
CA LEU A 119 4.49 9.70 -3.09
C LEU A 119 4.99 10.52 -1.90
N ARG A 120 5.48 11.74 -2.15
CA ARG A 120 6.00 12.64 -1.12
C ARG A 120 4.90 13.17 -0.21
N GLU A 121 3.78 13.58 -0.78
CA GLU A 121 2.60 14.06 -0.03
C GLU A 121 2.06 12.95 0.89
N ASN A 122 2.06 11.71 0.40
CA ASN A 122 1.66 10.54 1.16
C ASN A 122 2.76 9.98 2.07
N GLN A 123 3.94 10.59 2.10
CA GLN A 123 5.10 10.12 2.87
C GLN A 123 5.40 8.63 2.63
N SER A 124 5.38 8.22 1.37
CA SER A 124 5.68 6.85 0.96
C SER A 124 7.13 6.51 1.30
N THR A 125 7.35 5.33 1.85
CA THR A 125 8.68 4.80 2.19
C THR A 125 9.34 4.15 0.97
N TYR A 126 8.55 3.51 0.12
CA TYR A 126 9.00 2.96 -1.16
C TYR A 126 7.90 3.09 -2.23
N CYS A 127 8.26 2.83 -3.48
CA CYS A 127 7.31 2.71 -4.57
C CYS A 127 7.70 1.58 -5.53
N GLU A 128 6.69 1.03 -6.20
CA GLU A 128 6.86 0.00 -7.24
C GLU A 128 6.42 0.55 -8.60
N VAL A 129 7.27 0.33 -9.60
CA VAL A 129 7.04 0.75 -10.98
C VAL A 129 7.27 -0.43 -11.91
N TYR A 130 6.33 -0.68 -12.82
CA TYR A 130 6.47 -1.74 -13.80
C TYR A 130 7.69 -1.54 -14.70
N VAL A 131 8.46 -2.60 -14.92
CA VAL A 131 9.69 -2.59 -15.75
C VAL A 131 9.45 -1.97 -17.14
N ARG A 132 8.29 -2.21 -17.74
CA ARG A 132 7.95 -1.65 -19.06
C ARG A 132 7.93 -0.11 -19.07
N SER A 133 7.62 0.56 -17.97
CA SER A 133 7.65 2.04 -17.90
C SER A 133 9.04 2.62 -18.17
N PHE A 134 10.12 1.87 -17.92
CA PHE A 134 11.49 2.28 -18.21
C PHE A 134 11.83 2.24 -19.71
N THR A 135 11.02 1.58 -20.54
CA THR A 135 11.22 1.54 -22.00
C THR A 135 10.34 2.56 -22.75
N LEU A 136 9.41 3.21 -22.06
CA LEU A 136 8.46 4.13 -22.67
C LEU A 136 8.98 5.59 -22.73
N SER A 137 8.17 6.47 -23.30
CA SER A 137 8.41 7.92 -23.24
C SER A 137 8.39 8.41 -21.78
N GLY A 138 9.23 9.39 -21.44
CA GLY A 138 9.35 9.87 -20.06
C GLY A 138 10.26 9.03 -19.15
N ARG A 139 10.88 7.94 -19.63
CA ARG A 139 11.81 7.09 -18.85
C ARG A 139 12.94 7.87 -18.17
N GLU A 140 13.45 8.93 -18.78
CA GLU A 140 14.50 9.75 -18.17
C GLU A 140 13.97 10.58 -16.99
N ALA A 141 12.72 11.03 -17.06
CA ALA A 141 12.07 11.70 -15.94
C ALA A 141 11.79 10.71 -14.82
N LEU A 142 11.35 9.48 -15.13
CA LEU A 142 11.21 8.39 -14.17
C LEU A 142 12.52 8.12 -13.43
N ALA A 143 13.62 7.91 -14.17
CA ALA A 143 14.93 7.65 -13.56
C ALA A 143 15.38 8.78 -12.62
N ARG A 144 15.22 10.04 -13.04
CA ARG A 144 15.55 11.21 -12.19
C ARG A 144 14.70 11.29 -10.93
N GLU A 145 13.41 11.01 -11.02
CA GLU A 145 12.54 11.05 -9.84
C GLU A 145 12.82 9.88 -8.88
N ILE A 146 13.16 8.69 -9.38
CA ILE A 146 13.64 7.57 -8.54
C ILE A 146 14.89 7.98 -7.76
N GLU A 147 15.89 8.58 -8.42
CA GLU A 147 17.11 9.04 -7.75
C GLU A 147 16.81 10.11 -6.68
N ARG A 148 15.90 11.04 -6.98
CA ARG A 148 15.48 12.08 -6.02
C ARG A 148 14.76 11.49 -4.82
N PHE A 149 13.85 10.56 -5.06
CA PHE A 149 13.08 9.90 -4.01
C PHE A 149 14.00 9.11 -3.07
N ALA A 150 14.95 8.34 -3.61
CA ALA A 150 15.91 7.57 -2.83
C ALA A 150 16.78 8.45 -1.88
N ARG A 151 17.10 9.68 -2.28
CA ARG A 151 17.88 10.60 -1.43
C ARG A 151 17.06 11.19 -0.29
N LEU A 152 15.77 11.41 -0.49
CA LEU A 152 14.88 12.01 0.52
C LEU A 152 14.46 11.00 1.60
N SER A 153 14.44 9.71 1.27
CA SER A 153 14.09 8.63 2.21
C SER A 153 15.25 8.17 3.12
N ALA A 154 16.42 8.82 3.06
CA ALA A 154 17.63 8.44 3.79
C ALA A 154 17.84 9.22 5.11
N HIS A 155 16.82 9.92 5.61
CA HIS A 155 16.82 10.72 6.84
C HIS A 155 15.64 10.34 7.74
#